data_AF-A0AA37BFR7-F1
#
_entry.id   AF-A0AA37BFR7-F1
#
_cell.length_a   1.000
_cell.length_b   1.000
_cell.length_c   1.000
_cell.angle_alpha   90.00
_cell.angle_beta   90.00
_cell.angle_gamma   90.00
#
_symmetry.space_group_name_H-M   'P 1'
#
loop_
_entity.id
_entity.type
_entity.pdbx_description
1 polymer ?
#
loop_
_entity_poly.entity_id
_entity_poly.type
_entity_poly.pdbx_seq_one_letter_code
_entity_poly.pdbx_strand_id
1 'polypeptide(L)'
;MGAERQAIVCAAAQKVFKVDILTGRSAFAPDPRRASREEIGAVVATAYPDAVNESRYAHVLQLSRVLTEMQPGDLVATVDGDTVYVGKIVGTALYDDVDGRDLARRRPVEWNARTPLNRRLLSDAAQERLRDRRTVGDLTRVMAELASEAGLDDEVTDDVKIVDETQPLVVPEITTAFAAKLLMPHDWLRETADLLVAKRQLILYGPPGTGKTFLATRLAEELAGPERADLIQFHPSYGYEDFVEGFRPRPAENGTIGFELVPGPFKRAVEAAEAEPGRPFVLVIDEINRADLAKVFGELYFLLEYRNREISLQYSPHEKFKLPENVFVIGTMNTVDRSVALVDAAMRRRFAFRALAPDRPPVDGLLRRWLTEKNLPDTPARLLDEVNRRLADPDRAVGPSYLMTRQAAHRRGLERIWATEILPLLEDQLYGSGTDVEQDYGLAALLEALGIDLP
;
A
#
# COMPACT_ATOMS: atom_id res chain seq x y z
N MET A 1 1.55 15.66 27.72
CA MET A 1 1.94 14.24 27.69
C MET A 1 0.65 13.45 27.58
N GLY A 2 0.18 13.34 26.34
CA GLY A 2 -1.04 12.60 25.99
C GLY A 2 -0.67 11.15 25.80
N ALA A 3 -1.28 10.27 26.59
CA ALA A 3 -1.20 8.84 26.41
C ALA A 3 -2.32 8.42 25.45
N GLU A 4 -1.93 7.61 24.49
CA GLU A 4 -2.70 6.98 23.43
C GLU A 4 -3.99 6.34 23.97
N ARG A 5 -5.12 6.60 23.31
CA ARG A 5 -6.41 5.96 23.60
C ARG A 5 -6.54 4.73 22.71
N GLN A 6 -6.27 3.55 23.26
CA GLN A 6 -6.50 2.26 22.59
C GLN A 6 -7.88 1.71 22.99
N ALA A 7 -8.71 1.34 22.01
CA ALA A 7 -10.04 0.77 22.26
C ALA A 7 -9.97 -0.76 22.21
N ILE A 8 -9.78 -1.43 23.35
CA ILE A 8 -9.65 -2.90 23.46
C ILE A 8 -10.99 -3.54 23.78
N VAL A 9 -11.24 -4.76 23.22
CA VAL A 9 -12.54 -5.37 22.81
C VAL A 9 -12.79 -6.89 22.94
N CYS A 10 -13.44 -7.43 24.00
CA CYS A 10 -13.85 -8.85 24.18
C CYS A 10 -15.21 -9.29 23.59
N ALA A 11 -15.26 -10.47 22.97
CA ALA A 11 -16.49 -11.23 22.63
C ALA A 11 -16.97 -12.20 23.75
N ALA A 12 -18.26 -12.17 24.10
CA ALA A 12 -19.18 -13.23 24.63
C ALA A 12 -20.03 -12.90 25.90
N ALA A 13 -21.35 -13.11 25.77
CA ALA A 13 -22.41 -12.35 26.45
C ALA A 13 -22.85 -12.85 27.84
N GLN A 14 -23.08 -11.89 28.74
CA GLN A 14 -24.31 -11.64 29.52
C GLN A 14 -24.03 -10.47 30.47
N LYS A 15 -25.05 -9.93 31.14
CA LYS A 15 -25.08 -8.68 31.94
C LYS A 15 -24.03 -8.52 33.06
N VAL A 16 -23.12 -9.47 33.23
CA VAL A 16 -21.92 -9.42 34.06
C VAL A 16 -20.85 -10.20 33.29
N PHE A 17 -19.64 -9.64 33.17
CA PHE A 17 -18.57 -10.22 32.35
C PHE A 17 -18.28 -11.68 32.69
N LYS A 18 -18.15 -12.47 31.64
CA LYS A 18 -17.79 -13.88 31.66
C LYS A 18 -16.41 -14.02 31.02
N VAL A 19 -15.44 -14.40 31.82
CA VAL A 19 -14.15 -14.90 31.34
C VAL A 19 -14.22 -16.40 31.61
N ASP A 20 -14.04 -17.29 30.65
CA ASP A 20 -13.77 -18.69 30.98
C ASP A 20 -12.27 -18.79 31.27
N ILE A 21 -11.85 -19.24 32.47
CA ILE A 21 -10.60 -19.98 32.78
C ILE A 21 -10.38 -20.22 34.30
N LEU A 22 -10.16 -21.51 34.64
CA LEU A 22 -10.17 -22.23 35.93
C LEU A 22 -9.01 -22.03 36.92
N THR A 23 -9.28 -21.37 38.04
CA THR A 23 -8.72 -21.65 39.39
C THR A 23 -7.21 -21.41 39.67
N GLY A 24 -6.94 -20.54 40.66
CA GLY A 24 -5.65 -20.48 41.35
C GLY A 24 -5.60 -19.31 42.34
N ARG A 25 -5.25 -19.59 43.60
CA ARG A 25 -5.45 -18.75 44.80
C ARG A 25 -4.75 -17.38 44.78
N SER A 26 -5.36 -16.45 45.51
CA SER A 26 -4.88 -15.14 45.99
C SER A 26 -3.40 -14.81 45.76
N ALA A 27 -3.12 -13.78 44.97
CA ALA A 27 -1.96 -12.90 45.14
C ALA A 27 -2.05 -11.70 44.18
N PHE A 28 -2.95 -10.74 44.44
CA PHE A 28 -2.75 -9.39 43.89
C PHE A 28 -3.14 -8.35 44.94
N ALA A 29 -2.13 -7.75 45.55
CA ALA A 29 -2.16 -6.39 46.07
C ALA A 29 -0.70 -5.86 46.18
N PRO A 30 -0.42 -4.58 45.88
CA PRO A 30 -1.35 -3.50 45.55
C PRO A 30 -1.34 -3.11 44.06
N ASP A 31 -2.51 -2.67 43.59
CA ASP A 31 -2.85 -2.15 42.26
C ASP A 31 -2.53 -3.05 41.03
N PRO A 32 -3.47 -3.93 40.61
CA PRO A 32 -3.29 -4.77 39.42
C PRO A 32 -3.14 -3.98 38.10
N ARG A 33 -3.34 -2.65 38.10
CA ARG A 33 -3.11 -1.76 36.95
C ARG A 33 -1.62 -1.57 36.60
N ARG A 34 -0.70 -2.03 37.46
CA ARG A 34 0.76 -1.91 37.25
C ARG A 34 1.48 -3.25 37.13
N ALA A 35 0.74 -4.36 37.13
CA ALA A 35 1.34 -5.68 37.04
C ALA A 35 2.01 -5.85 35.68
N SER A 36 3.33 -6.11 35.67
CA SER A 36 4.05 -6.39 34.45
C SER A 36 3.61 -7.73 33.86
N ARG A 37 3.81 -7.93 32.56
CA ARG A 37 3.50 -9.21 31.90
C ARG A 37 4.27 -10.38 32.52
N GLU A 38 5.46 -10.12 33.06
CA GLU A 38 6.27 -11.10 33.79
C GLU A 38 5.65 -11.45 35.16
N GLU A 39 5.14 -10.46 35.89
CA GLU A 39 4.45 -10.69 37.16
C GLU A 39 3.16 -11.49 36.97
N ILE A 40 2.38 -11.17 35.93
CA ILE A 40 1.20 -11.95 35.53
C ILE A 40 1.62 -13.37 35.13
N GLY A 41 2.73 -13.51 34.40
CA GLY A 41 3.34 -14.79 34.04
C GLY A 41 3.67 -15.66 35.26
N ALA A 42 4.31 -15.10 36.27
CA ALA A 42 4.67 -15.80 37.51
C ALA A 42 3.43 -16.26 38.29
N VAL A 43 2.38 -15.42 38.36
CA VAL A 43 1.12 -15.78 39.02
C VAL A 43 0.41 -16.90 38.26
N VAL A 44 0.36 -16.84 36.93
CA VAL A 44 -0.23 -17.91 36.10
C VAL A 44 0.56 -19.22 36.24
N ALA A 45 1.89 -19.17 36.22
CA ALA A 45 2.72 -20.37 36.39
C ALA A 45 2.50 -21.03 37.76
N THR A 46 2.29 -20.23 38.81
CA THR A 46 2.00 -20.71 40.17
C THR A 46 0.58 -21.28 40.28
N ALA A 47 -0.40 -20.65 39.63
CA ALA A 47 -1.78 -21.10 39.60
C ALA A 47 -1.97 -22.39 38.78
N TYR A 48 -1.18 -22.58 37.72
CA TYR A 48 -1.27 -23.70 36.79
C TYR A 48 0.09 -24.39 36.60
N PRO A 49 0.58 -25.13 37.62
CA PRO A 49 1.88 -25.81 37.58
C PRO A 49 1.93 -26.93 36.52
N ASP A 50 0.78 -27.44 36.08
CA ASP A 50 0.68 -28.54 35.12
C ASP A 50 0.24 -28.09 33.70
N ALA A 51 -0.03 -26.80 33.49
CA ALA A 51 -0.46 -26.30 32.19
C ALA A 51 0.67 -26.33 31.14
N VAL A 52 0.34 -26.78 29.93
CA VAL A 52 1.23 -26.73 28.76
C VAL A 52 1.56 -25.27 28.43
N ASN A 53 2.77 -25.00 27.91
CA ASN A 53 3.27 -23.65 27.64
C ASN A 53 2.30 -22.79 26.82
N GLU A 54 1.62 -23.38 25.83
CA GLU A 54 0.63 -22.69 24.99
C GLU A 54 -0.60 -22.23 25.79
N SER A 55 -1.12 -23.07 26.68
CA SER A 55 -2.23 -22.73 27.59
C SER A 55 -1.81 -21.65 28.58
N ARG A 56 -0.58 -21.72 29.11
CA ARG A 56 -0.04 -20.69 30.01
C ARG A 56 0.07 -19.34 29.30
N TYR A 57 0.59 -19.32 28.08
CA TYR A 57 0.70 -18.09 27.30
C TYR A 57 -0.68 -17.45 27.06
N ALA A 58 -1.68 -18.26 26.70
CA ALA A 58 -3.06 -17.81 26.51
C ALA A 58 -3.65 -17.19 27.80
N HIS A 59 -3.44 -17.84 28.96
CA HIS A 59 -3.90 -17.31 30.24
C HIS A 59 -3.22 -15.98 30.60
N VAL A 60 -1.91 -15.86 30.38
CA VAL A 60 -1.16 -14.61 30.62
C VAL A 60 -1.67 -13.49 29.72
N LEU A 61 -1.89 -13.77 28.44
CA LEU A 61 -2.38 -12.78 27.48
C LEU A 61 -3.77 -12.25 27.87
N GLN A 62 -4.70 -13.13 28.23
CA GLN A 62 -6.04 -12.73 28.65
C GLN A 62 -6.05 -11.94 29.97
N LEU A 63 -5.25 -12.37 30.94
CA LEU A 63 -5.11 -11.66 32.21
C LEU A 63 -4.48 -10.29 32.03
N SER A 64 -3.45 -10.18 31.19
CA SER A 64 -2.86 -8.90 30.79
C SER A 64 -3.94 -7.99 30.23
N ARG A 65 -4.66 -8.43 29.19
CA ARG A 65 -5.73 -7.64 28.56
C ARG A 65 -6.75 -7.10 29.55
N VAL A 66 -7.29 -7.94 30.43
CA VAL A 66 -8.33 -7.53 31.37
C VAL A 66 -7.81 -6.59 32.46
N LEU A 67 -6.57 -6.77 32.93
CA LEU A 67 -6.03 -6.03 34.07
C LEU A 67 -5.31 -4.74 33.67
N THR A 68 -4.56 -4.75 32.57
CA THR A 68 -3.68 -3.65 32.17
C THR A 68 -4.18 -2.92 30.93
N GLU A 69 -4.74 -3.64 29.96
CA GLU A 69 -5.08 -3.05 28.65
C GLU A 69 -6.49 -2.43 28.66
N MET A 70 -7.50 -3.14 29.19
CA MET A 70 -8.88 -2.62 29.27
C MET A 70 -9.04 -1.56 30.36
N GLN A 71 -9.54 -0.38 30.01
CA GLN A 71 -9.72 0.77 30.90
C GLN A 71 -11.15 1.30 30.92
N PRO A 72 -11.58 1.97 32.01
CA PRO A 72 -12.83 2.73 32.00
C PRO A 72 -12.83 3.76 30.85
N GLY A 73 -13.90 3.75 30.06
CA GLY A 73 -14.04 4.54 28.84
C GLY A 73 -14.03 3.70 27.56
N ASP A 74 -13.46 2.49 27.58
CA ASP A 74 -13.30 1.69 26.35
C ASP A 74 -14.61 1.09 25.84
N LEU A 75 -14.71 1.06 24.50
CA LEU A 75 -15.61 0.26 23.67
C LEU A 75 -15.60 -1.22 24.05
N VAL A 76 -16.71 -1.86 24.44
CA VAL A 76 -16.87 -3.32 24.54
C VAL A 76 -17.95 -3.92 23.64
N ALA A 77 -17.81 -5.15 23.16
CA ALA A 77 -18.73 -5.78 22.21
C ALA A 77 -18.77 -7.30 22.35
N THR A 78 -19.91 -7.83 22.78
CA THR A 78 -20.04 -9.20 23.25
C THR A 78 -21.12 -9.98 22.49
N VAL A 79 -20.97 -11.31 22.32
CA VAL A 79 -21.83 -12.13 21.45
C VAL A 79 -22.64 -13.18 22.23
N ASP A 80 -23.96 -13.26 21.97
CA ASP A 80 -24.84 -14.37 22.36
C ASP A 80 -25.49 -15.00 21.13
N GLY A 81 -25.02 -16.17 20.71
CA GLY A 81 -25.48 -16.78 19.45
C GLY A 81 -25.10 -15.92 18.24
N ASP A 82 -26.10 -15.32 17.60
CA ASP A 82 -25.95 -14.34 16.52
C ASP A 82 -26.25 -12.89 16.97
N THR A 83 -26.49 -12.70 18.26
CA THR A 83 -26.79 -11.39 18.86
C THR A 83 -25.49 -10.75 19.34
N VAL A 84 -25.24 -9.49 19.01
CA VAL A 84 -24.06 -8.74 19.48
C VAL A 84 -24.51 -7.56 20.33
N TYR A 85 -23.91 -7.39 21.49
CA TYR A 85 -24.18 -6.28 22.41
C TYR A 85 -22.95 -5.40 22.49
N VAL A 86 -23.11 -4.10 22.31
CA VAL A 86 -22.02 -3.12 22.44
C VAL A 86 -22.27 -2.26 23.68
N GLY A 87 -21.22 -1.92 24.42
CA GLY A 87 -21.31 -1.18 25.68
C GLY A 87 -20.00 -0.49 26.00
N LYS A 88 -19.96 0.26 27.10
CA LYS A 88 -18.79 1.02 27.54
C LYS A 88 -18.33 0.59 28.92
N ILE A 89 -17.03 0.44 29.14
CA ILE A 89 -16.48 0.12 30.46
C ILE A 89 -16.64 1.33 31.38
N VAL A 90 -17.26 1.15 32.55
CA VAL A 90 -17.52 2.24 33.50
C VAL A 90 -16.75 2.09 34.82
N GLY A 91 -16.05 0.98 35.02
CA GLY A 91 -15.37 0.69 36.28
C GLY A 91 -14.12 -0.17 36.15
N THR A 92 -13.42 -0.31 37.28
CA THR A 92 -12.20 -1.13 37.39
C THR A 92 -12.52 -2.63 37.37
N ALA A 93 -11.52 -3.45 37.08
CA ALA A 93 -11.63 -4.90 37.21
C ALA A 93 -11.98 -5.30 38.65
N LEU A 94 -12.82 -6.32 38.78
CA LEU A 94 -13.33 -6.88 40.03
C LEU A 94 -13.18 -8.40 39.99
N TYR A 95 -13.08 -9.02 41.17
CA TYR A 95 -13.14 -10.46 41.34
C TYR A 95 -14.38 -10.83 42.16
N ASP A 96 -15.25 -11.64 41.59
CA ASP A 96 -16.52 -12.10 42.19
C ASP A 96 -16.86 -13.49 41.62
N ASP A 97 -16.67 -14.53 42.42
CA ASP A 97 -16.77 -15.94 42.03
C ASP A 97 -18.15 -16.57 42.28
N VAL A 98 -19.19 -15.75 42.48
CA VAL A 98 -20.57 -16.20 42.72
C VAL A 98 -21.08 -17.16 41.64
N ASP A 99 -20.69 -16.96 40.38
CA ASP A 99 -21.07 -17.81 39.25
C ASP A 99 -20.00 -18.84 38.84
N GLY A 100 -19.05 -19.11 39.74
CA GLY A 100 -17.93 -20.01 39.51
C GLY A 100 -16.62 -19.27 39.24
N ARG A 101 -15.51 -19.96 39.53
CA ARG A 101 -14.16 -19.39 39.49
C ARG A 101 -13.69 -19.00 38.10
N ASP A 102 -14.27 -19.60 37.09
CA ASP A 102 -13.95 -19.32 35.70
C ASP A 102 -14.40 -17.89 35.42
N LEU A 103 -15.67 -17.62 35.72
CA LEU A 103 -16.39 -16.36 35.50
C LEU A 103 -16.11 -15.28 36.56
N ALA A 104 -15.10 -15.49 37.40
CA ALA A 104 -14.90 -14.66 38.57
C ALA A 104 -14.35 -13.27 38.25
N ARG A 105 -13.72 -13.10 37.09
CA ARG A 105 -13.05 -11.85 36.72
C ARG A 105 -13.99 -10.98 35.90
N ARG A 106 -14.37 -9.84 36.45
CA ARG A 106 -15.46 -9.00 35.92
C ARG A 106 -15.01 -7.55 35.73
N ARG A 107 -15.62 -6.86 34.78
CA ARG A 107 -15.60 -5.40 34.71
C ARG A 107 -17.03 -4.85 34.76
N PRO A 108 -17.26 -3.63 35.26
CA PRO A 108 -18.56 -2.99 35.08
C PRO A 108 -18.67 -2.42 33.65
N VAL A 109 -19.75 -2.75 32.94
CA VAL A 109 -20.09 -2.17 31.63
C VAL A 109 -21.49 -1.63 31.63
N GLU A 110 -21.62 -0.44 31.09
CA GLU A 110 -22.88 0.14 30.67
C GLU A 110 -23.17 -0.34 29.24
N TRP A 111 -24.05 -1.34 29.13
CA TRP A 111 -24.49 -1.86 27.85
C TRP A 111 -25.46 -0.88 27.20
N ASN A 112 -25.32 -0.67 25.89
CA ASN A 112 -26.27 0.13 25.15
C ASN A 112 -27.66 -0.54 25.21
N ALA A 113 -28.65 0.24 25.67
CA ALA A 113 -30.02 -0.23 25.82
C ALA A 113 -30.78 -0.30 24.48
N ARG A 114 -30.20 0.20 23.38
CA ARG A 114 -30.72 0.00 22.02
C ARG A 114 -30.69 -1.50 21.64
N THR A 115 -31.51 -1.86 20.66
CA THR A 115 -31.67 -3.24 20.18
C THR A 115 -30.31 -3.86 19.87
N PRO A 116 -30.01 -5.08 20.35
CA PRO A 116 -28.72 -5.70 20.06
C PRO A 116 -28.57 -5.99 18.56
N LEU A 117 -27.33 -5.98 18.08
CA LEU A 117 -27.01 -6.13 16.67
C LEU A 117 -27.14 -7.59 16.24
N ASN A 118 -27.35 -7.82 14.95
CA ASN A 118 -27.31 -9.15 14.37
C ASN A 118 -25.95 -9.38 13.71
N ARG A 119 -25.16 -10.32 14.24
CA ARG A 119 -23.83 -10.68 13.75
C ARG A 119 -23.80 -10.96 12.25
N ARG A 120 -24.85 -11.56 11.69
CA ARG A 120 -24.92 -11.90 10.26
C ARG A 120 -25.11 -10.70 9.33
N LEU A 121 -25.44 -9.53 9.89
CA LEU A 121 -25.59 -8.29 9.15
C LEU A 121 -24.32 -7.42 9.20
N LEU A 122 -23.33 -7.80 10.03
CA LEU A 122 -22.04 -7.13 10.11
C LEU A 122 -21.12 -7.56 8.95
N SER A 123 -20.06 -6.80 8.73
CA SER A 123 -18.99 -7.11 7.78
C SER A 123 -18.37 -8.49 8.04
N ASP A 124 -17.81 -9.09 6.98
CA ASP A 124 -17.10 -10.37 7.10
C ASP A 124 -15.93 -10.28 8.11
N ALA A 125 -15.23 -9.14 8.14
CA ALA A 125 -14.16 -8.85 9.09
C ALA A 125 -14.64 -8.85 10.55
N ALA A 126 -15.76 -8.17 10.83
CA ALA A 126 -16.36 -8.18 12.16
C ALA A 126 -16.88 -9.57 12.52
N GLN A 127 -17.54 -10.26 11.59
CA GLN A 127 -18.02 -11.63 11.80
C GLN A 127 -16.89 -12.59 12.16
N GLU A 128 -15.76 -12.52 11.45
CA GLU A 128 -14.59 -13.35 11.68
C GLU A 128 -13.97 -13.09 13.06
N ARG A 129 -13.77 -11.83 13.43
CA ARG A 129 -13.24 -11.50 14.77
C ARG A 129 -14.20 -11.84 15.91
N LEU A 130 -15.51 -11.82 15.66
CA LEU A 130 -16.54 -12.21 16.61
C LEU A 130 -16.82 -13.72 16.66
N ARG A 131 -16.03 -14.56 15.96
CA ARG A 131 -16.18 -16.03 16.01
C ARG A 131 -15.72 -16.64 17.32
N ASP A 132 -14.62 -16.15 17.88
CA ASP A 132 -14.06 -16.72 19.11
C ASP A 132 -14.87 -16.22 20.32
N ARG A 133 -15.54 -17.17 21.01
CA ARG A 133 -16.47 -16.89 22.11
C ARG A 133 -15.82 -17.04 23.49
N ARG A 134 -14.56 -17.45 23.56
CA ARG A 134 -13.96 -17.91 24.85
C ARG A 134 -12.77 -17.08 25.28
N THR A 135 -12.37 -16.09 24.49
CA THR A 135 -11.15 -15.32 24.76
C THR A 135 -11.41 -13.82 24.65
N VAL A 136 -10.68 -13.07 25.46
CA VAL A 136 -10.61 -11.61 25.35
C VAL A 136 -9.76 -11.26 24.13
N GLY A 137 -10.41 -10.80 23.07
CA GLY A 137 -9.81 -10.39 21.81
C GLY A 137 -9.50 -8.89 21.74
N ASP A 138 -8.86 -8.47 20.67
CA ASP A 138 -8.77 -7.08 20.26
C ASP A 138 -9.72 -6.87 19.07
N LEU A 139 -10.67 -5.94 19.23
CA LEU A 139 -11.64 -5.57 18.19
C LEU A 139 -11.40 -4.16 17.67
N THR A 140 -10.28 -3.50 17.98
CA THR A 140 -9.98 -2.11 17.58
C THR A 140 -10.28 -1.90 16.09
N ARG A 141 -9.82 -2.82 15.24
CA ARG A 141 -9.97 -2.75 13.77
C ARG A 141 -11.41 -2.91 13.24
N VAL A 142 -12.38 -3.25 14.07
CA VAL A 142 -13.81 -3.36 13.68
C VAL A 142 -14.73 -2.60 14.63
N MET A 143 -14.16 -1.91 15.63
CA MET A 143 -14.94 -1.30 16.70
C MET A 143 -15.77 -0.12 16.20
N ALA A 144 -15.28 0.60 15.19
CA ALA A 144 -16.01 1.71 14.59
C ALA A 144 -17.30 1.24 13.90
N GLU A 145 -17.30 0.14 13.14
CA GLU A 145 -18.54 -0.50 12.65
C GLU A 145 -19.50 -0.86 13.79
N LEU A 146 -18.99 -1.58 14.80
CA LEU A 146 -19.81 -2.05 15.91
C LEU A 146 -20.45 -0.90 16.69
N ALA A 147 -19.69 0.17 16.92
CA ALA A 147 -20.19 1.37 17.57
C ALA A 147 -21.21 2.09 16.69
N SER A 148 -20.98 2.22 15.38
CA SER A 148 -21.91 2.87 14.45
C SER A 148 -23.25 2.14 14.37
N GLU A 149 -23.21 0.81 14.22
CA GLU A 149 -24.42 -0.03 14.21
C GLU A 149 -25.17 0.01 15.55
N ALA A 150 -24.45 0.22 16.66
CA ALA A 150 -25.06 0.45 17.97
C ALA A 150 -25.54 1.90 18.17
N GLY A 151 -25.16 2.84 17.31
CA GLY A 151 -25.40 4.27 17.43
C GLY A 151 -24.64 4.91 18.59
N LEU A 152 -23.37 4.53 18.73
CA LEU A 152 -22.36 5.03 19.66
C LEU A 152 -21.20 5.72 18.91
N ASP A 153 -21.46 6.27 17.72
CA ASP A 153 -20.44 6.89 16.85
C ASP A 153 -19.60 7.97 17.55
N ASP A 154 -20.23 8.73 18.45
CA ASP A 154 -19.61 9.82 19.22
C ASP A 154 -18.61 9.30 20.28
N GLU A 155 -18.65 8.01 20.60
CA GLU A 155 -17.75 7.37 21.58
C GLU A 155 -16.49 6.79 20.91
N VAL A 156 -16.44 6.77 19.58
CA VAL A 156 -15.30 6.25 18.81
C VAL A 156 -14.29 7.37 18.52
N THR A 157 -13.05 7.18 18.96
CA THR A 157 -11.96 8.11 18.67
C THR A 157 -11.55 8.08 17.20
N ASP A 158 -10.95 9.17 16.71
CA ASP A 158 -10.46 9.23 15.32
C ASP A 158 -9.37 8.18 15.06
N ASP A 159 -8.53 7.86 16.04
CA ASP A 159 -7.51 6.81 15.93
C ASP A 159 -8.12 5.43 15.64
N VAL A 160 -9.25 5.11 16.29
CA VAL A 160 -9.98 3.85 16.04
C VAL A 160 -10.62 3.85 14.66
N LYS A 161 -11.13 5.00 14.20
CA LYS A 161 -11.66 5.14 12.84
C LYS A 161 -10.56 4.97 11.80
N ILE A 162 -9.35 5.44 12.05
CA ILE A 162 -8.24 5.33 11.08
C ILE A 162 -7.87 3.87 10.80
N VAL A 163 -7.82 3.04 11.86
CA VAL A 163 -7.41 1.62 11.78
C VAL A 163 -8.57 0.66 11.51
N ASP A 164 -9.78 1.18 11.29
CA ASP A 164 -10.97 0.39 11.05
C ASP A 164 -10.95 -0.22 9.64
N GLU A 165 -10.83 -1.55 9.57
CA GLU A 165 -10.75 -2.27 8.31
C GLU A 165 -12.12 -2.54 7.65
N THR A 166 -13.19 -2.15 8.32
CA THR A 166 -14.56 -2.22 7.79
C THR A 166 -14.90 -1.00 6.94
N GLN A 167 -14.08 0.06 7.02
CA GLN A 167 -14.28 1.26 6.22
C GLN A 167 -14.07 0.96 4.73
N PRO A 168 -14.94 1.52 3.86
CA PRO A 168 -14.74 1.39 2.44
C PRO A 168 -13.45 2.13 2.04
N LEU A 169 -12.64 1.48 1.20
CA LEU A 169 -11.51 2.14 0.55
C LEU A 169 -12.01 3.31 -0.29
N VAL A 170 -11.57 4.53 0.05
CA VAL A 170 -11.90 5.75 -0.69
C VAL A 170 -10.71 6.15 -1.55
N VAL A 171 -10.85 5.99 -2.87
CA VAL A 171 -9.87 6.46 -3.85
C VAL A 171 -10.38 7.78 -4.46
N PRO A 172 -9.60 8.88 -4.41
CA PRO A 172 -9.96 10.14 -5.04
C PRO A 172 -10.20 9.99 -6.55
N GLU A 173 -11.20 10.70 -7.06
CA GLU A 173 -11.45 10.77 -8.50
C GLU A 173 -10.44 11.67 -9.21
N ILE A 174 -10.10 11.33 -10.45
CA ILE A 174 -9.27 12.17 -11.29
C ILE A 174 -10.03 13.44 -11.68
N THR A 175 -9.51 14.59 -11.24
CA THR A 175 -10.13 15.88 -11.53
C THR A 175 -9.73 16.42 -12.92
N THR A 176 -10.60 17.26 -13.51
CA THR A 176 -10.26 17.99 -14.74
C THR A 176 -9.10 18.95 -14.53
N ALA A 177 -8.97 19.53 -13.33
CA ALA A 177 -7.84 20.38 -12.96
C ALA A 177 -6.51 19.63 -12.94
N PHE A 178 -6.48 18.40 -12.42
CA PHE A 178 -5.31 17.54 -12.48
C PHE A 178 -4.94 17.19 -13.93
N ALA A 179 -5.92 16.80 -14.74
CA ALA A 179 -5.70 16.50 -16.16
C ALA A 179 -5.12 17.70 -16.92
N ALA A 180 -5.65 18.90 -16.67
CA ALA A 180 -5.14 20.14 -17.26
C ALA A 180 -3.69 20.42 -16.86
N LYS A 181 -3.31 20.21 -15.58
CA LYS A 181 -1.91 20.38 -15.12
C LYS A 181 -0.93 19.45 -15.83
N LEU A 182 -1.37 18.24 -16.19
CA LEU A 182 -0.54 17.27 -16.92
C LEU A 182 -0.59 17.46 -18.44
N LEU A 183 -1.46 18.35 -18.94
CA LEU A 183 -1.74 18.52 -20.37
C LEU A 183 -2.14 17.22 -21.06
N MET A 184 -2.86 16.36 -20.34
CA MET A 184 -3.34 15.05 -20.82
C MET A 184 -4.88 15.01 -20.84
N PRO A 185 -5.50 14.21 -21.72
CA PRO A 185 -6.95 14.07 -21.77
C PRO A 185 -7.52 13.52 -20.47
N HIS A 186 -8.54 14.19 -19.92
CA HIS A 186 -9.19 13.82 -18.67
C HIS A 186 -9.77 12.40 -18.70
N ASP A 187 -10.50 12.05 -19.77
CA ASP A 187 -11.09 10.72 -19.92
C ASP A 187 -10.04 9.60 -19.92
N TRP A 188 -8.89 9.83 -20.56
CA TRP A 188 -7.80 8.85 -20.59
C TRP A 188 -7.20 8.63 -19.21
N LEU A 189 -7.01 9.71 -18.43
CA LEU A 189 -6.48 9.62 -17.06
C LEU A 189 -7.47 8.96 -16.12
N ARG A 190 -8.75 9.32 -16.21
CA ARG A 190 -9.84 8.70 -15.44
C ARG A 190 -9.91 7.19 -15.70
N GLU A 191 -9.96 6.78 -16.96
CA GLU A 191 -9.95 5.35 -17.32
C GLU A 191 -8.68 4.64 -16.81
N THR A 192 -7.53 5.31 -16.85
CA THR A 192 -6.27 4.75 -16.33
C THR A 192 -6.31 4.56 -14.81
N ALA A 193 -6.89 5.51 -14.07
CA ALA A 193 -7.12 5.38 -12.64
C ALA A 193 -8.14 4.26 -12.33
N ASP A 194 -9.25 4.19 -13.08
CA ASP A 194 -10.26 3.13 -12.93
C ASP A 194 -9.65 1.74 -13.15
N LEU A 195 -8.76 1.61 -14.14
CA LEU A 195 -8.01 0.36 -14.39
C LEU A 195 -7.09 0.01 -13.22
N LEU A 196 -6.38 0.99 -12.66
CA LEU A 196 -5.55 0.78 -11.46
C LEU A 196 -6.41 0.38 -10.27
N VAL A 197 -7.55 1.03 -10.06
CA VAL A 197 -8.47 0.70 -8.96
C VAL A 197 -9.01 -0.72 -9.11
N ALA A 198 -9.42 -1.11 -10.32
CA ALA A 198 -9.99 -2.42 -10.60
C ALA A 198 -8.96 -3.57 -10.55
N LYS A 199 -7.72 -3.34 -11.02
CA LYS A 199 -6.68 -4.38 -11.07
C LYS A 199 -5.71 -4.35 -9.91
N ARG A 200 -5.68 -3.28 -9.13
CA ARG A 200 -4.70 -2.96 -8.08
C ARG A 200 -3.25 -2.82 -8.56
N GLN A 201 -2.98 -3.13 -9.83
CA GLN A 201 -1.65 -3.03 -10.41
C GLN A 201 -1.70 -2.65 -11.90
N LEU A 202 -0.86 -1.70 -12.28
CA LEU A 202 -0.81 -1.08 -13.61
C LEU A 202 0.64 -0.99 -14.09
N ILE A 203 0.89 -1.24 -15.36
CA ILE A 203 2.16 -0.95 -16.03
C ILE A 203 1.92 0.11 -17.10
N LEU A 204 2.62 1.22 -16.95
CA LEU A 204 2.78 2.24 -17.99
C LEU A 204 3.98 1.87 -18.84
N TYR A 205 3.78 1.65 -20.14
CA TYR A 205 4.85 1.22 -21.03
C TYR A 205 4.93 2.03 -22.31
N GLY A 206 6.11 2.08 -22.92
CA GLY A 206 6.33 2.80 -24.17
C GLY A 206 7.76 3.29 -24.34
N PRO A 207 8.06 3.99 -25.44
CA PRO A 207 9.39 4.48 -25.74
C PRO A 207 9.95 5.44 -24.66
N PRO A 208 11.27 5.66 -24.64
CA PRO A 208 11.90 6.64 -23.75
C PRO A 208 11.36 8.06 -24.01
N GLY A 209 11.33 8.87 -22.95
CA GLY A 209 10.93 10.27 -23.03
C GLY A 209 9.42 10.54 -23.18
N THR A 210 8.58 9.52 -22.99
CA THR A 210 7.10 9.66 -23.04
C THR A 210 6.47 10.06 -21.70
N GLY A 211 7.28 10.25 -20.64
CA GLY A 211 6.82 10.73 -19.35
C GLY A 211 6.16 9.66 -18.46
N LYS A 212 6.48 8.37 -18.65
CA LYS A 212 5.94 7.25 -17.85
C LYS A 212 6.14 7.42 -16.35
N THR A 213 7.38 7.64 -15.91
CA THR A 213 7.73 7.85 -14.49
C THR A 213 7.06 9.09 -13.93
N PHE A 214 7.10 10.20 -14.69
CA PHE A 214 6.40 11.42 -14.31
C PHE A 214 4.89 11.18 -14.10
N LEU A 215 4.21 10.54 -15.06
CA LEU A 215 2.79 10.23 -14.93
C LEU A 215 2.52 9.27 -13.77
N ALA A 216 3.31 8.22 -13.60
CA ALA A 216 3.15 7.25 -12.52
C ALA A 216 3.23 7.92 -11.15
N THR A 217 4.24 8.76 -10.92
CA THR A 217 4.41 9.51 -9.67
C THR A 217 3.27 10.49 -9.46
N ARG A 218 2.91 11.29 -10.47
CA ARG A 218 1.81 12.28 -10.33
C ARG A 218 0.46 11.62 -10.10
N LEU A 219 0.21 10.47 -10.74
CA LEU A 219 -1.01 9.69 -10.53
C LEU A 219 -1.02 9.06 -9.13
N ALA A 220 0.09 8.52 -8.66
CA ALA A 220 0.23 8.00 -7.31
C ALA A 220 -0.05 9.07 -6.25
N GLU A 221 0.55 10.25 -6.39
CA GLU A 221 0.34 11.38 -5.48
C GLU A 221 -1.11 11.90 -5.51
N GLU A 222 -1.77 11.93 -6.67
CA GLU A 222 -3.17 12.37 -6.77
C GLU A 222 -4.14 11.38 -6.10
N LEU A 223 -3.87 10.08 -6.26
CA LEU A 223 -4.74 9.02 -5.72
C LEU A 223 -4.47 8.75 -4.24
N ALA A 224 -3.21 8.76 -3.79
CA ALA A 224 -2.84 8.38 -2.43
C ALA A 224 -2.45 9.57 -1.55
N GLY A 225 -2.01 10.68 -2.14
CA GLY A 225 -1.27 11.74 -1.44
C GLY A 225 0.23 11.41 -1.36
N PRO A 226 1.09 12.43 -1.22
CA PRO A 226 2.54 12.28 -1.31
C PRO A 226 3.15 11.40 -0.20
N GLU A 227 2.53 11.35 0.99
CA GLU A 227 3.03 10.53 2.11
C GLU A 227 2.73 9.03 1.96
N ARG A 228 1.86 8.67 1.01
CA ARG A 228 1.44 7.28 0.73
C ARG A 228 1.79 6.85 -0.69
N ALA A 229 2.65 7.62 -1.36
CA ALA A 229 3.11 7.40 -2.71
C ALA A 229 4.64 7.26 -2.71
N ASP A 230 5.12 6.02 -2.74
CA ASP A 230 6.55 5.73 -2.75
C ASP A 230 7.04 5.45 -4.18
N LEU A 231 8.28 5.85 -4.48
CA LEU A 231 8.95 5.57 -5.74
C LEU A 231 10.23 4.78 -5.49
N ILE A 232 10.32 3.62 -6.13
CA ILE A 232 11.56 2.82 -6.20
C ILE A 232 11.93 2.58 -7.67
N GLN A 233 13.17 2.20 -7.91
CA GLN A 233 13.64 1.83 -9.24
C GLN A 233 14.29 0.45 -9.20
N PHE A 234 13.91 -0.42 -10.14
CA PHE A 234 14.53 -1.74 -10.27
C PHE A 234 15.81 -1.69 -11.09
N HIS A 235 16.74 -2.56 -10.72
CA HIS A 235 18.02 -2.75 -11.39
C HIS A 235 18.37 -4.25 -11.42
N PRO A 236 19.31 -4.70 -12.27
CA PRO A 236 19.59 -6.14 -12.46
C PRO A 236 19.93 -6.92 -11.18
N SER A 237 20.53 -6.25 -10.19
CA SER A 237 20.87 -6.87 -8.90
C SER A 237 19.76 -6.79 -7.83
N TYR A 238 18.58 -6.25 -8.14
CA TYR A 238 17.50 -6.04 -7.17
C TYR A 238 16.87 -7.40 -6.85
N GLY A 239 16.79 -7.76 -5.56
CA GLY A 239 16.32 -9.08 -5.12
C GLY A 239 15.08 -9.04 -4.24
N TYR A 240 14.62 -10.22 -3.83
CA TYR A 240 13.54 -10.39 -2.85
C TYR A 240 13.91 -9.72 -1.53
N GLU A 241 15.17 -9.89 -1.11
CA GLU A 241 15.72 -9.37 0.14
C GLU A 241 15.76 -7.84 0.19
N ASP A 242 15.72 -7.18 -0.96
CA ASP A 242 15.67 -5.71 -1.06
C ASP A 242 14.24 -5.20 -1.17
N PHE A 243 13.33 -5.98 -1.77
CA PHE A 243 11.95 -5.58 -2.07
C PHE A 243 10.96 -5.91 -0.94
N VAL A 244 11.04 -7.13 -0.41
CA VAL A 244 10.07 -7.68 0.53
C VAL A 244 10.64 -7.66 1.94
N GLU A 245 11.63 -8.49 2.24
CA GLU A 245 12.32 -8.51 3.53
C GLU A 245 13.61 -9.31 3.43
N GLY A 246 14.63 -8.93 4.18
CA GLY A 246 15.89 -9.67 4.21
C GLY A 246 16.75 -9.37 5.43
N PHE A 247 17.63 -10.30 5.77
CA PHE A 247 18.57 -10.10 6.86
C PHE A 247 19.62 -9.05 6.50
N ARG A 248 19.88 -8.13 7.42
CA ARG A 248 20.94 -7.12 7.32
C ARG A 248 21.82 -7.17 8.58
N PRO A 249 23.14 -7.00 8.45
CA PRO A 249 24.03 -7.01 9.59
C PRO A 249 23.78 -5.78 10.48
N ARG A 250 23.63 -5.99 11.79
CA ARG A 250 23.63 -4.93 12.81
C ARG A 250 24.74 -5.17 13.85
N PRO A 251 25.39 -4.11 14.34
CA PRO A 251 26.31 -4.25 15.46
C PRO A 251 25.52 -4.68 16.70
N ALA A 252 25.92 -5.79 17.31
CA ALA A 252 25.38 -6.23 18.60
C ALA A 252 26.11 -5.51 19.74
N GLU A 253 25.44 -5.37 20.89
CA GLU A 253 25.95 -4.64 22.07
C GLU A 253 27.29 -5.18 22.62
N ASN A 254 27.62 -6.43 22.30
CA ASN A 254 28.84 -7.13 22.73
C ASN A 254 30.00 -7.03 21.72
N GLY A 255 29.87 -6.24 20.65
CA GLY A 255 30.89 -6.10 19.60
C GLY A 255 30.91 -7.22 18.55
N THR A 256 29.94 -8.16 18.58
CA THR A 256 29.73 -9.13 17.49
C THR A 256 28.79 -8.59 16.41
N ILE A 257 28.83 -9.16 15.20
CA ILE A 257 27.86 -8.83 14.14
C ILE A 257 26.62 -9.70 14.34
N GLY A 258 25.48 -9.07 14.68
CA GLY A 258 24.17 -9.69 14.65
C GLY A 258 23.50 -9.52 13.29
N PHE A 259 22.42 -10.25 13.05
CA PHE A 259 21.56 -10.08 11.88
C PHE A 259 20.17 -9.67 12.33
N GLU A 260 19.61 -8.66 11.68
CA GLU A 260 18.23 -8.22 11.87
C GLU A 260 17.47 -8.42 10.57
N LEU A 261 16.25 -8.94 10.66
CA LEU A 261 15.34 -8.99 9.51
C LEU A 261 14.77 -7.59 9.27
N VAL A 262 15.04 -7.01 8.10
CA VAL A 262 14.62 -5.64 7.76
C VAL A 262 13.57 -5.70 6.64
N PRO A 263 12.42 -5.01 6.79
CA PRO A 263 11.40 -4.94 5.75
C PRO A 263 11.87 -4.08 4.57
N GLY A 264 11.66 -4.57 3.36
CA GLY A 264 11.84 -3.85 2.10
C GLY A 264 10.70 -2.86 1.83
N PRO A 265 10.80 -2.04 0.76
CA PRO A 265 9.83 -1.00 0.45
C PRO A 265 8.42 -1.54 0.25
N PHE A 266 8.25 -2.73 -0.35
CA PHE A 266 6.91 -3.30 -0.53
C PHE A 266 6.28 -3.68 0.82
N LYS A 267 7.03 -4.37 1.68
CA LYS A 267 6.52 -4.77 3.00
C LYS A 267 6.21 -3.56 3.88
N ARG A 268 7.06 -2.52 3.87
CA ARG A 268 6.78 -1.25 4.57
C ARG A 268 5.51 -0.57 4.06
N ALA A 269 5.29 -0.53 2.75
CA ALA A 269 4.06 0.03 2.18
C ALA A 269 2.82 -0.78 2.60
N VAL A 270 2.94 -2.11 2.69
CA VAL A 270 1.87 -2.99 3.19
C VAL A 270 1.59 -2.74 4.67
N GLU A 271 2.62 -2.70 5.51
CA GLU A 271 2.48 -2.42 6.95
C GLU A 271 1.82 -1.05 7.20
N ALA A 272 2.20 -0.04 6.41
CA ALA A 272 1.56 1.28 6.46
C ALA A 272 0.09 1.24 5.99
N ALA A 273 -0.20 0.49 4.93
CA ALA A 273 -1.55 0.32 4.41
C ALA A 273 -2.48 -0.41 5.37
N GLU A 274 -1.97 -1.38 6.13
CA GLU A 274 -2.73 -2.05 7.20
C GLU A 274 -3.09 -1.12 8.36
N ALA A 275 -2.28 -0.07 8.59
CA ALA A 275 -2.55 0.93 9.61
C ALA A 275 -3.62 1.96 9.18
N GLU A 276 -3.88 2.11 7.88
CA GLU A 276 -4.91 3.02 7.35
C GLU A 276 -5.77 2.33 6.26
N PRO A 277 -6.60 1.32 6.59
CA PRO A 277 -7.29 0.46 5.61
C PRO A 277 -8.21 1.21 4.63
N GLY A 278 -8.81 2.32 5.06
CA GLY A 278 -9.69 3.15 4.24
C GLY A 278 -8.98 4.04 3.21
N ARG A 279 -7.64 4.10 3.23
CA ARG A 279 -6.85 4.99 2.37
C ARG A 279 -5.92 4.23 1.42
N PRO A 280 -5.79 4.66 0.16
CA PRO A 280 -4.92 4.03 -0.81
C PRO A 280 -3.44 4.34 -0.54
N PHE A 281 -2.59 3.34 -0.79
CA PHE A 281 -1.14 3.41 -0.82
C PHE A 281 -0.65 2.97 -2.19
N VAL A 282 0.23 3.74 -2.82
CA VAL A 282 0.69 3.46 -4.19
C VAL A 282 2.20 3.33 -4.20
N LEU A 283 2.70 2.16 -4.59
CA LEU A 283 4.12 1.94 -4.86
C LEU A 283 4.40 2.05 -6.35
N VAL A 284 5.16 3.07 -6.73
CA VAL A 284 5.67 3.24 -8.09
C VAL A 284 6.99 2.48 -8.22
N ILE A 285 7.06 1.58 -9.21
CA ILE A 285 8.24 0.79 -9.53
C ILE A 285 8.73 1.23 -10.91
N ASP A 286 9.75 2.07 -10.92
CA ASP A 286 10.37 2.54 -12.14
C ASP A 286 11.28 1.46 -12.74
N GLU A 287 11.31 1.37 -14.08
CA GLU A 287 12.08 0.36 -14.82
C GLU A 287 11.78 -1.07 -14.35
N ILE A 288 10.50 -1.39 -14.14
CA ILE A 288 10.03 -2.65 -13.54
C ILE A 288 10.59 -3.90 -14.24
N ASN A 289 10.87 -3.81 -15.53
CA ASN A 289 11.41 -4.93 -16.29
C ASN A 289 12.90 -5.19 -16.01
N ARG A 290 13.68 -4.23 -15.48
CA ARG A 290 15.13 -4.33 -15.26
C ARG A 290 15.56 -5.31 -14.16
N ALA A 291 14.62 -5.92 -13.45
CA ALA A 291 14.87 -7.01 -12.52
C ALA A 291 14.06 -8.25 -12.90
N ASP A 292 14.49 -9.41 -12.40
CA ASP A 292 13.70 -10.64 -12.52
C ASP A 292 12.48 -10.57 -11.62
N LEU A 293 11.33 -10.21 -12.19
CA LEU A 293 10.09 -9.99 -11.44
C LEU A 293 9.63 -11.22 -10.66
N ALA A 294 9.80 -12.42 -11.22
CA ALA A 294 9.41 -13.64 -10.53
C ALA A 294 10.26 -13.83 -9.26
N LYS A 295 11.56 -13.57 -9.36
CA LYS A 295 12.49 -13.66 -8.22
C LYS A 295 12.25 -12.54 -7.20
N VAL A 296 12.02 -11.31 -7.64
CA VAL A 296 11.83 -10.15 -6.75
C VAL A 296 10.53 -10.25 -5.96
N PHE A 297 9.42 -10.62 -6.61
CA PHE A 297 8.13 -10.75 -5.93
C PHE A 297 8.02 -12.04 -5.10
N GLY A 298 8.75 -13.10 -5.44
CA GLY A 298 8.71 -14.37 -4.71
C GLY A 298 7.28 -14.88 -4.53
N GLU A 299 6.87 -15.08 -3.29
CA GLU A 299 5.54 -15.57 -2.93
C GLU A 299 4.43 -14.53 -3.16
N LEU A 300 4.76 -13.23 -3.16
CA LEU A 300 3.81 -12.14 -3.42
C LEU A 300 3.22 -12.23 -4.84
N TYR A 301 3.91 -12.92 -5.74
CA TYR A 301 3.45 -13.24 -7.08
C TYR A 301 2.06 -13.92 -7.07
N PHE A 302 1.81 -14.77 -6.07
CA PHE A 302 0.50 -15.39 -5.84
C PHE A 302 -0.52 -14.37 -5.34
N LEU A 303 -0.14 -13.51 -4.40
CA LEU A 303 -1.04 -12.55 -3.78
C LEU A 303 -1.47 -11.41 -4.69
N LEU A 304 -0.70 -11.05 -5.71
CA LEU A 304 -1.14 -10.09 -6.73
C LEU A 304 -2.44 -10.52 -7.43
N GLU A 305 -2.71 -11.82 -7.49
CA GLU A 305 -3.94 -12.38 -8.07
C GLU A 305 -4.96 -12.79 -7.00
N TYR A 306 -4.50 -13.36 -5.89
CA TYR A 306 -5.36 -13.90 -4.83
C TYR A 306 -5.20 -13.10 -3.52
N ARG A 307 -5.51 -11.80 -3.56
CA ARG A 307 -5.33 -10.87 -2.41
C ARG A 307 -6.11 -11.26 -1.15
N ASN A 308 -7.21 -11.98 -1.30
CA ASN A 308 -8.00 -12.49 -0.19
C ASN A 308 -7.39 -13.73 0.50
N ARG A 309 -6.25 -14.24 0.03
CA ARG A 309 -5.57 -15.40 0.61
C ARG A 309 -4.40 -14.96 1.49
N GLU A 310 -4.04 -15.84 2.39
CA GLU A 310 -2.86 -15.70 3.25
C GLU A 310 -1.77 -16.68 2.82
N ILE A 311 -0.52 -16.23 2.91
CA ILE A 311 0.68 -17.04 2.67
C ILE A 311 1.63 -16.90 3.85
N SER A 312 2.66 -17.75 3.90
CA SER A 312 3.80 -17.59 4.80
C SER A 312 4.99 -17.08 3.97
N LEU A 313 5.66 -16.03 4.43
CA LEU A 313 6.85 -15.48 3.76
C LEU A 313 8.10 -16.32 4.07
N GLN A 314 9.09 -16.30 3.17
CA GLN A 314 10.33 -17.07 3.29
C GLN A 314 11.06 -16.87 4.62
N TYR A 315 11.20 -15.62 5.09
CA TYR A 315 11.93 -15.31 6.32
C TYR A 315 11.03 -15.22 7.56
N SER A 316 9.71 -15.27 7.38
CA SER A 316 8.71 -15.14 8.44
C SER A 316 7.64 -16.25 8.36
N PRO A 317 7.99 -17.55 8.43
CA PRO A 317 7.07 -18.65 8.14
C PRO A 317 5.94 -18.82 9.16
N HIS A 318 6.15 -18.32 10.38
CA HIS A 318 5.22 -18.41 11.50
C HIS A 318 4.16 -17.30 11.50
N GLU A 319 4.35 -16.27 10.69
CA GLU A 319 3.41 -15.16 10.52
C GLU A 319 2.70 -15.30 9.18
N LYS A 320 1.38 -15.12 9.18
CA LYS A 320 0.59 -15.11 7.95
C LYS A 320 0.60 -13.72 7.36
N PHE A 321 0.95 -13.64 6.08
CA PHE A 321 0.97 -12.41 5.32
C PHE A 321 -0.20 -12.40 4.34
N LYS A 322 -0.93 -11.29 4.33
CA LYS A 322 -2.03 -10.99 3.41
C LYS A 322 -1.74 -9.67 2.72
N LEU A 323 -2.02 -9.56 1.44
CA LEU A 323 -1.83 -8.30 0.70
C LEU A 323 -3.08 -7.43 0.85
N PRO A 324 -3.01 -6.23 1.46
CA PRO A 324 -4.18 -5.38 1.64
C PRO A 324 -4.79 -4.91 0.31
N GLU A 325 -6.10 -4.69 0.31
CA GLU A 325 -6.85 -4.22 -0.86
C GLU A 325 -6.52 -2.77 -1.25
N ASN A 326 -6.02 -1.99 -0.29
CA ASN A 326 -5.65 -0.60 -0.45
C ASN A 326 -4.19 -0.38 -0.89
N VAL A 327 -3.44 -1.44 -1.21
CA VAL A 327 -2.08 -1.36 -1.79
C VAL A 327 -2.13 -1.47 -3.31
N PHE A 328 -1.67 -0.43 -3.98
CA PHE A 328 -1.61 -0.30 -5.43
C PHE A 328 -0.16 -0.30 -5.93
N VAL A 329 0.06 -0.85 -7.12
CA VAL A 329 1.39 -0.86 -7.76
C VAL A 329 1.31 -0.21 -9.14
N ILE A 330 2.17 0.76 -9.43
CA ILE A 330 2.34 1.32 -10.77
C ILE A 330 3.77 1.04 -11.25
N GLY A 331 3.92 0.14 -12.21
CA GLY A 331 5.19 -0.10 -12.89
C GLY A 331 5.40 0.83 -14.08
N THR A 332 6.64 1.21 -14.36
CA THR A 332 7.02 1.82 -15.65
C THR A 332 7.93 0.89 -16.42
N MET A 333 7.76 0.83 -17.75
CA MET A 333 8.53 -0.08 -18.59
C MET A 333 8.93 0.59 -19.91
N ASN A 334 10.23 0.56 -20.23
CA ASN A 334 10.70 0.91 -21.58
C ASN A 334 10.53 -0.28 -22.53
N THR A 335 9.99 -0.04 -23.72
CA THR A 335 9.72 -1.07 -24.74
C THR A 335 10.96 -1.50 -25.53
N VAL A 336 11.94 -0.61 -25.69
CA VAL A 336 13.11 -0.82 -26.56
C VAL A 336 14.26 -1.53 -25.85
N ASP A 337 14.24 -1.59 -24.52
CA ASP A 337 15.40 -2.02 -23.74
C ASP A 337 15.64 -3.53 -23.95
N ARG A 338 16.55 -3.85 -24.90
CA ARG A 338 16.90 -5.21 -25.33
C ARG A 338 17.65 -5.99 -24.24
N SER A 339 18.11 -5.30 -23.20
CA SER A 339 18.90 -5.85 -22.10
C SER A 339 18.05 -6.49 -20.99
N VAL A 340 16.74 -6.56 -21.17
CA VAL A 340 15.80 -6.67 -20.07
C VAL A 340 15.02 -7.98 -20.06
N ALA A 341 14.74 -8.50 -18.86
CA ALA A 341 13.87 -9.67 -18.69
C ALA A 341 12.48 -9.37 -19.28
N LEU A 342 12.02 -10.23 -20.18
CA LEU A 342 10.66 -10.14 -20.71
C LEU A 342 9.67 -10.32 -19.55
N VAL A 343 8.73 -9.38 -19.42
CA VAL A 343 7.60 -9.55 -18.50
C VAL A 343 6.85 -10.81 -18.92
N ASP A 344 6.87 -11.82 -18.06
CA ASP A 344 6.30 -13.14 -18.36
C ASP A 344 4.77 -13.06 -18.60
N ALA A 345 4.22 -14.10 -19.21
CA ALA A 345 2.78 -14.15 -19.52
C ALA A 345 1.88 -14.05 -18.27
N ALA A 346 2.39 -14.48 -17.12
CA ALA A 346 1.65 -14.54 -15.88
C ALA A 346 1.66 -13.17 -15.16
N MET A 347 2.71 -12.36 -15.28
CA MET A 347 2.74 -10.94 -14.93
C MET A 347 1.85 -10.14 -15.86
N ARG A 348 1.87 -10.43 -17.17
CA ARG A 348 0.95 -9.80 -18.12
C ARG A 348 -0.53 -10.00 -17.78
N ARG A 349 -0.89 -11.12 -17.15
CA ARG A 349 -2.25 -11.38 -16.66
C ARG A 349 -2.61 -10.55 -15.42
N ARG A 350 -1.64 -10.30 -14.54
CA ARG A 350 -1.84 -9.68 -13.22
C ARG A 350 -1.88 -8.17 -13.30
N PHE A 351 -1.11 -7.55 -14.20
CA PHE A 351 -1.07 -6.10 -14.38
C PHE A 351 -2.01 -5.64 -15.50
N ALA A 352 -2.66 -4.49 -15.33
CA ALA A 352 -3.18 -3.73 -16.45
C ALA A 352 -2.02 -3.11 -17.24
N PHE A 353 -2.13 -2.97 -18.56
CA PHE A 353 -1.09 -2.36 -19.39
C PHE A 353 -1.67 -1.14 -20.10
N ARG A 354 -1.01 0.02 -19.94
CA ARG A 354 -1.36 1.25 -20.66
C ARG A 354 -0.15 1.78 -21.40
N ALA A 355 -0.31 1.93 -22.70
CA ALA A 355 0.73 2.43 -23.58
C ALA A 355 0.80 3.96 -23.50
N LEU A 356 2.02 4.49 -23.42
CA LEU A 356 2.35 5.89 -23.65
C LEU A 356 3.24 5.94 -24.90
N ALA A 357 2.65 6.26 -26.04
CA ALA A 357 3.37 6.34 -27.32
C ALA A 357 3.03 7.66 -28.03
N PRO A 358 3.99 8.31 -28.72
CA PRO A 358 3.79 9.63 -29.33
C PRO A 358 2.68 9.72 -30.39
N ASP A 359 2.24 8.60 -30.95
CA ASP A 359 1.25 8.49 -32.03
C ASP A 359 -0.21 8.36 -31.53
N ARG A 360 -0.43 8.29 -30.22
CA ARG A 360 -1.77 8.14 -29.62
C ARG A 360 -1.91 8.88 -28.29
N PRO A 361 -3.15 9.17 -27.84
CA PRO A 361 -3.39 9.67 -26.50
C PRO A 361 -2.76 8.77 -25.43
N PRO A 362 -2.17 9.35 -24.37
CA PRO A 362 -2.24 10.75 -23.99
C PRO A 362 -1.08 11.60 -24.53
N VAL A 363 -0.10 10.97 -25.18
CA VAL A 363 1.17 11.61 -25.59
C VAL A 363 1.04 12.34 -26.91
N ASP A 364 0.17 11.89 -27.81
CA ASP A 364 -0.13 12.61 -29.06
C ASP A 364 -0.50 14.07 -28.78
N GLY A 365 0.18 14.98 -29.48
CA GLY A 365 0.05 16.42 -29.33
C GLY A 365 0.50 17.00 -27.98
N LEU A 366 1.08 16.21 -27.06
CA LEU A 366 1.49 16.67 -25.73
C LEU A 366 2.51 17.81 -25.81
N LEU A 367 3.53 17.67 -26.66
CA LEU A 367 4.53 18.72 -26.87
C LEU A 367 3.90 20.00 -27.44
N ARG A 368 2.98 19.89 -28.40
CA ARG A 368 2.26 21.06 -28.96
C ARG A 368 1.44 21.78 -27.90
N ARG A 369 0.71 21.04 -27.05
CA ARG A 369 -0.05 21.60 -25.93
C ARG A 369 0.87 22.31 -24.94
N TRP A 370 2.00 21.70 -24.60
CA TRP A 370 2.98 22.30 -23.69
C TRP A 370 3.63 23.58 -24.26
N LEU A 371 4.04 23.55 -25.53
CA LEU A 371 4.61 24.73 -26.21
C LEU A 371 3.59 25.88 -26.23
N THR A 372 2.33 25.58 -26.53
CA THR A 372 1.24 26.57 -26.54
C THR A 372 1.02 27.16 -25.16
N GLU A 373 0.94 26.32 -24.12
CA GLU A 373 0.80 26.78 -22.72
C GLU A 373 1.96 27.69 -22.29
N LYS A 374 3.18 27.43 -22.78
CA LYS A 374 4.38 28.22 -22.48
C LYS A 374 4.60 29.41 -23.43
N ASN A 375 3.71 29.64 -24.40
CA ASN A 375 3.86 30.64 -25.47
C ASN A 375 5.20 30.50 -26.24
N LEU A 376 5.53 29.26 -26.63
CA LEU A 376 6.75 28.93 -27.38
C LEU A 376 6.41 28.53 -28.83
N PRO A 377 7.37 28.65 -29.78
CA PRO A 377 7.18 28.23 -31.17
C PRO A 377 6.86 26.74 -31.29
N ASP A 378 6.10 26.35 -32.31
CA ASP A 378 5.70 24.96 -32.59
C ASP A 378 6.79 24.13 -33.29
N THR A 379 7.89 24.77 -33.74
CA THR A 379 9.01 24.13 -34.44
C THR A 379 9.50 22.83 -33.79
N PRO A 380 9.72 22.74 -32.46
CA PRO A 380 10.17 21.49 -31.85
C PRO A 380 9.17 20.34 -32.00
N ALA A 381 7.86 20.64 -31.97
CA ALA A 381 6.85 19.61 -32.19
C ALA A 381 6.90 19.10 -33.64
N ARG A 382 6.98 20.00 -34.62
CA ARG A 382 7.08 19.62 -36.04
C ARG A 382 8.32 18.76 -36.32
N LEU A 383 9.45 19.08 -35.71
CA LEU A 383 10.68 18.28 -35.79
C LEU A 383 10.48 16.88 -35.19
N LEU A 384 9.87 16.79 -34.00
CA LEU A 384 9.60 15.51 -33.35
C LEU A 384 8.65 14.63 -34.18
N ASP A 385 7.60 15.22 -34.74
CA ASP A 385 6.66 14.50 -35.61
C ASP A 385 7.39 13.93 -36.83
N GLU A 386 8.29 14.70 -37.44
CA GLU A 386 9.05 14.29 -38.61
C GLU A 386 10.05 13.17 -38.28
N VAL A 387 10.74 13.24 -37.13
CA VAL A 387 11.60 12.13 -36.65
C VAL A 387 10.77 10.86 -36.49
N ASN A 388 9.65 10.94 -35.77
CA ASN A 388 8.80 9.77 -35.51
C ASN A 388 8.15 9.22 -36.78
N ARG A 389 7.80 10.08 -37.74
CA ARG A 389 7.31 9.68 -39.06
C ARG A 389 8.37 8.92 -39.85
N ARG A 390 9.63 9.35 -39.81
CA ARG A 390 10.76 8.65 -40.48
C ARG A 390 11.08 7.32 -39.82
N LEU A 391 11.06 7.25 -38.48
CA LEU A 391 11.27 6.01 -37.74
C LEU A 391 10.22 4.94 -38.06
N ALA A 392 8.96 5.34 -38.22
CA ALA A 392 7.83 4.45 -38.56
C ALA A 392 7.67 3.23 -37.64
N ASP A 393 8.17 3.32 -36.40
CA ASP A 393 8.11 2.28 -35.36
C ASP A 393 7.69 2.93 -34.03
N PRO A 394 6.45 2.70 -33.56
CA PRO A 394 5.95 3.28 -32.31
C PRO A 394 6.75 2.88 -31.07
N ASP A 395 7.40 1.72 -31.08
CA ASP A 395 8.20 1.27 -29.94
C ASP A 395 9.53 2.01 -29.87
N ARG A 396 10.09 2.44 -31.01
CA ARG A 396 11.34 3.22 -31.10
C ARG A 396 11.14 4.73 -31.15
N ALA A 397 9.89 5.19 -31.19
CA ALA A 397 9.60 6.62 -31.31
C ALA A 397 10.30 7.45 -30.23
N VAL A 398 10.71 8.66 -30.57
CA VAL A 398 11.27 9.63 -29.64
C VAL A 398 10.12 10.30 -28.88
N GLY A 399 10.18 10.27 -27.55
CA GLY A 399 9.19 10.91 -26.70
C GLY A 399 9.34 12.44 -26.62
N PRO A 400 8.26 13.16 -26.25
CA PRO A 400 8.27 14.63 -26.21
C PRO A 400 9.16 15.25 -25.14
N SER A 401 9.54 14.52 -24.07
CA SER A 401 10.23 15.11 -22.92
C SER A 401 11.57 15.77 -23.27
N TYR A 402 12.29 15.24 -24.27
CA TYR A 402 13.55 15.81 -24.76
C TYR A 402 13.40 17.27 -25.23
N LEU A 403 12.20 17.65 -25.70
CA LEU A 403 11.91 18.96 -26.27
C LEU A 403 10.96 19.80 -25.39
N MET A 404 10.52 19.28 -24.23
CA MET A 404 9.72 20.03 -23.25
C MET A 404 10.59 20.95 -22.39
N THR A 405 11.37 21.81 -23.05
CA THR A 405 12.29 22.77 -22.44
C THR A 405 12.29 24.08 -23.21
N ARG A 406 12.48 25.21 -22.51
CA ARG A 406 12.60 26.53 -23.17
C ARG A 406 13.81 26.62 -24.09
N GLN A 407 14.83 25.77 -23.90
CA GLN A 407 16.00 25.74 -24.77
C GLN A 407 15.64 25.32 -26.21
N ALA A 408 14.64 24.46 -26.38
CA ALA A 408 14.17 24.01 -27.68
C ALA A 408 13.50 25.14 -28.50
N ALA A 409 13.21 26.30 -27.90
CA ALA A 409 12.60 27.42 -28.61
C ALA A 409 13.56 28.19 -29.53
N HIS A 410 14.87 27.93 -29.46
CA HIS A 410 15.89 28.69 -30.18
C HIS A 410 16.90 27.75 -30.86
N ARG A 411 17.48 28.20 -31.99
CA ARG A 411 18.42 27.43 -32.81
C ARG A 411 19.52 26.74 -32.01
N ARG A 412 20.29 27.49 -31.22
CA ARG A 412 21.40 26.95 -30.43
C ARG A 412 20.98 25.88 -29.41
N GLY A 413 19.78 26.00 -28.85
CA GLY A 413 19.27 25.01 -27.90
C GLY A 413 18.81 23.74 -28.60
N LEU A 414 18.15 23.86 -29.76
CA LEU A 414 17.83 22.72 -30.61
C LEU A 414 19.09 21.99 -31.08
N GLU A 415 20.10 22.72 -31.58
CA GLU A 415 21.40 22.14 -32.00
C GLU A 415 22.05 21.33 -30.87
N ARG A 416 22.03 21.87 -29.64
CA ARG A 416 22.55 21.16 -28.48
C ARG A 416 21.76 19.88 -28.17
N ILE A 417 20.43 19.99 -28.02
CA ILE A 417 19.56 18.85 -27.70
C ILE A 417 19.73 17.74 -28.76
N TRP A 418 19.81 18.13 -30.04
CA TRP A 418 20.00 17.18 -31.13
C TRP A 418 21.33 16.44 -31.01
N ALA A 419 22.42 17.18 -30.85
CA ALA A 419 23.78 16.62 -30.80
C ALA A 419 24.05 15.78 -29.55
N THR A 420 23.42 16.10 -28.41
CA THR A 420 23.73 15.44 -27.12
C THR A 420 22.71 14.43 -26.65
N GLU A 421 21.47 14.47 -27.16
CA GLU A 421 20.37 13.62 -26.67
C GLU A 421 19.69 12.85 -27.79
N ILE A 422 19.19 13.53 -28.82
CA ILE A 422 18.38 12.88 -29.88
C ILE A 422 19.24 12.01 -30.80
N LEU A 423 20.33 12.54 -31.36
CA LEU A 423 21.18 11.77 -32.28
C LEU A 423 21.82 10.56 -31.58
N PRO A 424 22.44 10.68 -30.38
CA PRO A 424 22.98 9.51 -29.68
C PRO A 424 21.92 8.44 -29.37
N LEU A 425 20.69 8.83 -29.05
CA LEU A 425 19.58 7.89 -28.86
C LEU A 425 19.27 7.13 -30.17
N LEU A 426 19.16 7.84 -31.29
CA LEU A 426 18.86 7.25 -32.59
C LEU A 426 20.02 6.35 -33.08
N GLU A 427 21.27 6.75 -32.84
CA GLU A 427 22.46 5.94 -33.13
C GLU A 427 22.42 4.58 -32.42
N ASP A 428 22.05 4.56 -31.13
CA ASP A 428 21.91 3.30 -30.37
C ASP A 428 20.74 2.45 -30.89
N GLN A 429 19.57 3.05 -31.10
CA GLN A 429 18.37 2.35 -31.54
C GLN A 429 18.46 1.78 -32.96
N LEU A 430 19.16 2.51 -33.84
CA LEU A 430 19.35 2.16 -35.25
C LEU A 430 20.72 1.48 -35.50
N TYR A 431 21.47 1.16 -34.43
CA TYR A 431 22.73 0.45 -34.55
C TYR A 431 22.57 -0.85 -35.34
N GLY A 432 23.42 -1.02 -36.35
CA GLY A 432 23.40 -2.20 -37.24
C GLY A 432 22.28 -2.22 -38.28
N SER A 433 21.44 -1.18 -38.38
CA SER A 433 20.40 -1.08 -39.43
C SER A 433 20.96 -0.63 -40.80
N GLY A 434 22.18 -0.09 -40.84
CA GLY A 434 22.77 0.53 -42.03
C GLY A 434 22.28 1.95 -42.31
N THR A 435 21.46 2.53 -41.43
CA THR A 435 20.96 3.91 -41.51
C THR A 435 22.06 4.90 -41.16
N ASP A 436 22.25 5.94 -41.97
CA ASP A 436 23.10 7.08 -41.63
C ASP A 436 22.28 8.08 -40.79
N VAL A 437 22.47 8.03 -39.48
CA VAL A 437 21.64 8.79 -38.52
C VAL A 437 21.81 10.30 -38.68
N GLU A 438 23.01 10.79 -38.96
CA GLU A 438 23.26 12.22 -39.15
C GLU A 438 22.61 12.71 -40.46
N GLN A 439 22.73 11.93 -41.54
CA GLN A 439 22.12 12.28 -42.82
C GLN A 439 20.58 12.25 -42.75
N ASP A 440 20.01 11.22 -42.12
CA ASP A 440 18.56 10.99 -42.16
C ASP A 440 17.81 11.67 -41.02
N TYR A 441 18.46 11.96 -39.90
CA TYR A 441 17.83 12.53 -38.70
C TYR A 441 18.55 13.76 -38.15
N GLY A 442 19.62 14.23 -38.79
CA GLY A 442 20.31 15.47 -38.40
C GLY A 442 19.36 16.67 -38.41
N LEU A 443 19.57 17.61 -37.49
CA LEU A 443 18.70 18.78 -37.35
C LEU A 443 18.60 19.58 -38.65
N ALA A 444 19.71 19.76 -39.37
CA ALA A 444 19.74 20.47 -40.65
C ALA A 444 18.87 19.78 -41.71
N ALA A 445 18.98 18.45 -41.84
CA ALA A 445 18.20 17.66 -42.80
C ALA A 445 16.70 17.70 -42.50
N LEU A 446 16.33 17.72 -41.22
CA LEU A 446 14.93 17.83 -40.79
C LEU A 446 14.36 19.23 -41.03
N LEU A 447 15.14 20.28 -40.75
CA LEU A 447 14.73 21.66 -41.02
C LEU A 447 14.54 21.91 -42.52
N GLU A 448 15.45 21.40 -43.35
CA GLU A 448 15.33 21.46 -44.81
C GLU A 448 14.07 20.75 -45.30
N ALA A 449 13.84 19.52 -44.84
CA ALA A 449 12.65 18.75 -45.23
C ALA A 449 11.32 19.41 -44.82
N LEU A 450 11.32 20.15 -43.71
CA LEU A 450 10.14 20.88 -43.22
C LEU A 450 10.02 22.30 -43.78
N GLY A 451 11.01 22.77 -44.55
CA GLY A 451 11.07 24.15 -45.06
C GLY A 451 11.09 25.20 -43.95
N ILE A 452 11.77 24.92 -42.83
CA ILE A 452 11.84 25.82 -41.66
C ILE A 452 13.20 26.51 -41.64
N ASP A 453 13.17 27.85 -41.66
CA ASP A 453 14.36 28.64 -41.35
C ASP A 453 14.30 29.10 -39.88
N LEU A 454 15.30 28.70 -39.09
CA LEU A 454 15.41 29.10 -37.68
C LEU A 454 16.18 30.44 -37.59
N PRO A 455 15.62 31.47 -36.96
CA PRO A 455 16.29 32.76 -36.79
C PRO A 455 17.54 32.69 -35.89
#